data_AF-A0A7R9MGN0-F1
#
_entry.id   AF-A0A7R9MGN0-F1
#
_cell.length_a   1.000
_cell.length_b   1.000
_cell.length_c   1.000
_cell.angle_alpha   90.00
_cell.angle_beta   90.00
_cell.angle_gamma   90.00
#
_symmetry.space_group_name_H-M   'P 1'
#
loop_
_entity.id
_entity.type
_entity.pdbx_description
1 polymer ?
#
loop_
_entity_poly.entity_id
_entity_poly.type
_entity_poly.pdbx_seq_one_letter_code
_entity_poly.pdbx_strand_id
1 'polypeptide(L)' 'MSKSQVRQNFHQDSEAGINKQINLELHASYVYEQLAWNFDRDDIALGGFHEFYKNRAGE' A
#
# COMPACT_ATOMS: atom_id res chain seq x y z
N MET A 1 -2.23 -16.61 25.88
CA MET A 1 -1.44 -15.38 25.64
C MET A 1 -2.04 -14.26 26.48
N SER A 2 -1.25 -13.61 27.34
CA SER A 2 -1.73 -12.43 28.07
C SER A 2 -1.99 -11.29 27.09
N LYS A 3 -3.10 -10.56 27.26
CA LYS A 3 -3.40 -9.39 26.43
C LYS A 3 -2.39 -8.28 26.71
N SER A 4 -2.04 -7.50 25.69
CA SER A 4 -1.19 -6.31 25.84
C SER A 4 -1.79 -5.35 26.87
N GLN A 5 -0.94 -4.76 27.73
CA GLN A 5 -1.37 -3.85 28.79
C GLN A 5 -2.10 -2.60 28.26
N VAL A 6 -1.82 -2.20 27.02
CA VAL A 6 -2.43 -1.02 26.38
C VAL A 6 -3.73 -1.35 25.62
N ARG A 7 -4.17 -2.61 25.60
CA ARG A 7 -5.34 -3.01 24.81
C ARG A 7 -6.64 -2.65 25.54
N GLN A 8 -7.31 -1.60 25.06
CA GLN A 8 -8.61 -1.14 25.56
C GLN A 8 -9.64 -1.06 24.43
N ASN A 9 -10.83 -1.66 24.61
CA ASN A 9 -11.92 -1.67 23.63
C ASN A 9 -11.54 -2.08 22.18
N PHE A 10 -10.51 -2.92 22.02
CA PHE A 10 -10.02 -3.35 20.70
C PHE A 10 -10.43 -4.78 20.40
N HIS A 11 -11.51 -4.94 19.62
CA HIS A 11 -12.06 -6.24 19.24
C HIS A 11 -11.06 -7.04 18.38
N GLN A 12 -11.08 -8.37 18.48
CA GLN A 12 -10.17 -9.22 17.71
C GLN A 12 -10.40 -9.13 16.20
N ASP A 13 -11.66 -8.98 15.78
CA ASP A 13 -11.98 -8.81 14.36
C ASP A 13 -11.44 -7.49 13.79
N SER A 14 -11.41 -6.42 14.60
CA SER A 14 -10.81 -5.14 14.19
C SER A 14 -9.30 -5.28 13.99
N GLU A 15 -8.62 -6.01 14.87
CA GLU A 15 -7.19 -6.32 14.74
C GLU A 15 -6.89 -7.16 13.48
N ALA A 16 -7.68 -8.20 13.24
CA ALA A 16 -7.56 -9.02 12.03
C ALA A 16 -7.87 -8.20 10.76
N GLY A 17 -8.85 -7.30 10.81
CA GLY A 17 -9.19 -6.37 9.74
C GLY A 17 -8.04 -5.42 9.41
N ILE A 18 -7.40 -4.83 10.42
CA ILE A 18 -6.22 -3.96 10.23
C ILE A 18 -5.07 -4.73 9.59
N ASN A 19 -4.78 -5.95 10.04
CA ASN A 19 -3.72 -6.77 9.43
C ASN A 19 -3.99 -7.09 7.95
N LYS A 20 -5.26 -7.30 7.58
CA LYS A 20 -5.66 -7.47 6.19
C LYS A 20 -5.50 -6.17 5.40
N GLN A 21 -5.92 -5.04 5.96
CA GLN A 21 -5.78 -3.73 5.31
C GLN A 21 -4.31 -3.37 5.09
N ILE A 22 -3.42 -3.61 6.07
CA ILE A 22 -1.98 -3.37 5.92
C ILE A 22 -1.43 -4.13 4.71
N ASN A 23 -1.78 -5.41 4.55
CA ASN A 23 -1.36 -6.18 3.37
C ASN A 23 -1.96 -5.62 2.07
N LEU A 24 -3.19 -5.12 2.10
CA LEU A 24 -3.84 -4.52 0.94
C LEU A 24 -3.16 -3.21 0.52
N GLU A 25 -2.77 -2.36 1.46
CA GLU A 25 -2.03 -1.12 1.17
C GLU A 25 -0.64 -1.42 0.61
N LEU A 26 0.07 -2.41 1.17
CA LEU A 26 1.35 -2.86 0.63
C LEU A 26 1.21 -3.40 -0.80
N HIS A 27 0.12 -4.12 -1.08
CA HIS A 27 -0.17 -4.57 -2.43
C HIS A 27 -0.50 -3.41 -3.37
N ALA A 28 -1.28 -2.42 -2.92
CA ALA A 28 -1.59 -1.23 -3.71
C ALA A 28 -0.33 -0.42 -4.04
N SER A 29 0.57 -0.22 -3.07
CA SER A 29 1.87 0.42 -3.25
C SER A 29 2.69 -0.30 -4.33
N TYR A 30 2.77 -1.64 -4.27
CA TYR A 30 3.47 -2.44 -5.27
C TYR A 30 2.85 -2.31 -6.68
N VAL A 31 1.52 -2.27 -6.78
CA VAL A 31 0.82 -2.06 -8.05
C VAL A 31 1.11 -0.66 -8.61
N TYR A 32 1.12 0.38 -7.78
CA TYR A 32 1.48 1.73 -8.22
C TYR A 32 2.93 1.83 -8.67
N GLU A 33 3.86 1.15 -8.00
CA GLU A 33 5.25 1.09 -8.43
C GLU A 33 5.38 0.40 -9.80
N GLN A 34 4.68 -0.72 -10.00
CA GLN A 34 4.63 -1.40 -11.29
C GLN A 34 4.09 -0.48 -12.41
N LEU A 35 3.04 0.29 -12.12
CA LEU A 35 2.47 1.25 -13.07
C LEU A 35 3.46 2.36 -13.38
N ALA A 36 4.15 2.92 -12.38
CA ALA A 36 5.15 3.95 -12.60
C ALA A 36 6.21 3.50 -13.60
N TRP A 37 6.77 2.30 -13.42
CA TRP A 37 7.77 1.75 -14.34
C TRP A 37 7.20 1.36 -15.70
N ASN A 38 5.92 1.01 -15.79
CA ASN A 38 5.27 0.77 -17.07
C ASN A 38 5.24 2.04 -17.94
N PHE A 39 4.87 3.18 -17.35
CA PHE A 39 4.79 4.46 -18.06
C PHE A 39 6.16 5.09 -18.40
N ASP A 40 7.24 4.62 -17.79
CA ASP A 40 8.63 5.06 -18.05
C ASP A 40 9.31 4.30 -19.20
N ARG A 41 8.67 3.25 -19.73
CA ARG A 41 9.21 2.50 -20.88
C ARG A 41 9.35 3.39 -22.11
N ASP A 42 10.34 3.09 -22.94
CA ASP A 42 10.65 3.81 -24.18
C ASP A 42 9.50 3.80 -25.21
N ASP A 43 8.68 2.75 -25.21
CA ASP A 43 7.52 2.60 -26.10
C ASP A 43 6.22 3.27 -25.59
N ILE A 44 6.22 3.80 -24.36
CA ILE A 44 5.09 4.53 -23.76
C ILE A 44 5.49 5.99 -23.47
N ALA A 45 6.62 6.18 -22.76
CA ALA A 45 7.30 7.45 -22.51
C ALA A 45 6.40 8.57 -21.93
N LEU A 46 5.49 8.22 -21.01
CA LEU A 46 4.59 9.16 -20.34
C LEU A 46 5.13 9.56 -18.96
N GLY A 47 6.17 10.39 -18.95
CA GLY A 47 6.89 10.78 -17.71
C GLY A 47 6.02 11.38 -16.60
N GLY A 48 4.99 12.16 -16.95
CA GLY A 48 4.05 12.70 -15.94
C GLY A 48 3.25 11.62 -15.21
N PHE A 49 2.90 10.52 -15.91
CA PHE A 49 2.24 9.37 -15.28
C PHE A 49 3.22 8.56 -14.45
N HIS A 50 4.48 8.41 -14.89
CA HIS A 50 5.53 7.81 -14.06
C HIS A 50 5.66 8.53 -12.71
N GLU A 51 5.83 9.86 -12.73
CA GLU A 51 5.94 10.65 -11.50
C GLU A 51 4.70 10.55 -10.62
N PHE A 52 3.50 10.62 -11.22
CA PHE A 52 2.25 10.47 -10.49
C PHE A 52 2.18 9.14 -9.74
N TYR A 53 2.37 8.00 -10.44
CA TYR A 53 2.26 6.69 -9.81
C TYR A 53 3.40 6.38 -8.86
N LYS A 54 4.61 6.89 -9.12
CA LYS A 54 5.75 6.77 -8.21
C LYS A 54 5.50 7.49 -6.89
N ASN A 55 4.89 8.67 -6.93
CA ASN A 55 4.48 9.39 -5.72
C ASN A 55 3.39 8.62 -4.97
N ARG A 56 2.37 8.08 -5.68
CA ARG A 56 1.31 7.26 -5.06
C ARG A 56 1.79 5.96 -4.43
N ALA A 57 2.89 5.39 -4.93
CA ALA A 57 3.46 4.18 -4.36
C ALA A 57 4.11 4.42 -2.97
N GLY A 58 4.54 5.66 -2.69
CA GLY A 58 5.22 6.04 -1.44
C GLY A 58 4.37 6.85 -0.45
N GLU A 59 3.10 7.14 -0.79
CA GLU A 59 2.09 7.70 0.13
C GLU A 59 1.56 6.62 1.10
#